data_AF-A0A8K0Q5I4-F1
#
_entry.id   AF-A0A8K0Q5I4-F1
#
_cell.length_a   1.000
_cell.length_b   1.000
_cell.length_c   1.000
_cell.angle_alpha   90.00
_cell.angle_beta   90.00
_cell.angle_gamma   90.00
#
_symmetry.space_group_name_H-M   'P 1'
#
loop_
_entity.id
_entity.type
_entity.pdbx_description
1 polymer ?
#
loop_
_entity_poly.entity_id
_entity_poly.type
_entity_poly.pdbx_seq_one_letter_code
_entity_poly.pdbx_strand_id
1 'polypeptide(L)'
;MQALPLFTFTPALLFSSYLNLSGYPTGSAGMTAAWSGLYALLALRRRQPMRAKLSIRGVVRGTAIGLGTANCIAGGWVYFNGDFKKDAEERVDRNRWGNYD
;
A
#
# COMPACT_ATOMS: atom_id res chain seq x y z
N MET A 1 -11.88 12.55 17.04
CA MET A 1 -11.21 11.68 16.03
C MET A 1 -10.89 12.54 14.81
N GLN A 2 -9.65 12.57 14.34
CA GLN A 2 -9.31 13.28 13.10
C GLN A 2 -9.66 12.35 11.94
N ALA A 3 -10.80 12.58 11.27
CA ALA A 3 -11.34 11.64 10.27
C ALA A 3 -10.64 11.68 8.91
N LEU A 4 -9.94 12.80 8.62
CA LEU A 4 -9.23 13.04 7.36
C LEU A 4 -8.32 11.88 6.89
N PRO A 5 -7.41 11.33 7.72
CA PRO A 5 -6.55 10.23 7.30
C PRO A 5 -7.34 8.96 6.94
N LEU A 6 -8.41 8.65 7.68
CA LEU A 6 -9.22 7.48 7.40
C LEU A 6 -9.97 7.63 6.07
N PHE A 7 -10.48 8.82 5.76
CA PHE A 7 -11.16 9.06 4.49
C PHE A 7 -10.22 9.07 3.28
N THR A 8 -8.95 9.48 3.44
CA THR A 8 -8.02 9.52 2.30
C THR A 8 -7.30 8.20 2.05
N PHE A 9 -6.85 7.51 3.11
CA PHE A 9 -6.02 6.30 2.94
C PHE A 9 -6.85 5.03 2.77
N THR A 10 -7.97 4.90 3.48
CA THR A 10 -8.78 3.66 3.45
C THR A 10 -9.32 3.31 2.06
N PRO A 11 -9.97 4.21 1.30
CA PRO A 11 -10.50 3.85 -0.02
C PRO A 11 -9.38 3.50 -1.01
N ALA A 12 -8.24 4.19 -0.93
CA ALA A 12 -7.08 3.90 -1.77
C ALA A 12 -6.49 2.51 -1.49
N LEU A 13 -6.38 2.12 -0.22
CA LEU A 13 -5.87 0.80 0.17
C LEU A 13 -6.88 -0.30 -0.17
N LEU A 14 -8.18 -0.07 0.00
CA LEU A 14 -9.22 -1.01 -0.44
C LEU A 14 -9.20 -1.20 -1.96
N PHE A 15 -9.01 -0.12 -2.71
CA PHE A 15 -8.88 -0.19 -4.16
C PHE A 15 -7.64 -0.98 -4.59
N SER A 16 -6.52 -0.82 -3.89
CA SER A 16 -5.32 -1.64 -4.11
C SER A 16 -5.61 -3.14 -3.91
N SER A 17 -6.31 -3.51 -2.82
CA SER A 17 -6.73 -4.89 -2.58
C SER A 17 -7.66 -5.42 -3.68
N TYR A 18 -8.57 -4.57 -4.18
CA TYR A 18 -9.43 -4.93 -5.31
C TYR A 18 -8.63 -5.17 -6.59
N LEU A 19 -7.62 -4.35 -6.89
CA LEU A 19 -6.74 -4.54 -8.05
C LEU A 19 -5.98 -5.86 -7.96
N ASN A 20 -5.47 -6.19 -6.78
CA ASN A 20 -4.80 -7.47 -6.57
C ASN A 20 -5.76 -8.63 -6.88
N LEU A 21 -6.98 -8.59 -6.31
CA LEU A 21 -7.99 -9.62 -6.55
C LEU A 21 -8.44 -9.70 -8.02
N SER A 22 -8.54 -8.57 -8.70
CA SER A 22 -8.94 -8.51 -10.12
C SER A 22 -7.83 -8.93 -11.10
N GLY A 23 -6.66 -9.35 -10.59
CA GLY A 23 -5.57 -9.88 -11.40
C GLY A 23 -4.61 -8.80 -11.90
N TYR A 24 -4.52 -7.67 -11.20
CA TYR A 24 -3.48 -6.66 -11.41
C TYR A 24 -2.50 -6.64 -10.22
N PRO A 25 -1.78 -7.74 -9.96
CA PRO A 25 -0.87 -7.83 -8.81
C PRO A 25 0.24 -6.78 -8.91
N THR A 26 0.87 -6.58 -10.08
CA THR A 26 1.93 -5.57 -10.25
C THR A 26 1.39 -4.15 -10.00
N GLY A 27 0.22 -3.82 -10.57
CA GLY A 27 -0.43 -2.53 -10.37
C GLY A 27 -0.84 -2.28 -8.91
N SER A 28 -1.38 -3.29 -8.23
CA SER A 28 -1.74 -3.23 -6.81
C SER A 28 -0.52 -3.07 -5.90
N ALA A 29 0.61 -3.72 -6.24
CA ALA A 29 1.86 -3.58 -5.49
C ALA A 29 2.40 -2.15 -5.56
N GLY A 30 2.40 -1.54 -6.75
CA GLY A 30 2.78 -0.15 -6.94
C GLY A 30 1.87 0.83 -6.18
N MET A 31 0.56 0.58 -6.19
CA MET A 31 -0.40 1.42 -5.46
C MET A 31 -0.21 1.32 -3.95
N THR A 32 -0.05 0.10 -3.44
CA THR A 32 0.27 -0.15 -2.01
C THR A 32 1.57 0.54 -1.63
N ALA A 33 2.59 0.47 -2.49
CA ALA A 33 3.87 1.10 -2.24
C ALA A 33 3.76 2.63 -2.12
N ALA A 34 3.09 3.26 -3.09
CA ALA A 34 2.89 4.70 -3.13
C ALA A 34 2.14 5.22 -1.89
N TRP A 35 1.03 4.57 -1.51
CA TRP A 35 0.23 5.01 -0.37
C TRP A 35 0.91 4.75 0.98
N SER A 36 1.60 3.62 1.12
CA SER A 36 2.34 3.30 2.34
C SER A 36 3.56 4.20 2.52
N GLY A 37 4.26 4.52 1.43
CA GLY A 37 5.36 5.48 1.40
C GLY A 37 4.89 6.91 1.71
N LEU A 38 3.79 7.35 1.10
CA LEU A 38 3.18 8.66 1.38
C LEU A 38 2.82 8.81 2.86
N TYR A 39 2.21 7.78 3.46
CA TYR A 39 1.93 7.77 4.90
C TYR A 39 3.21 7.92 5.72
N ALA A 40 4.24 7.12 5.43
CA ALA A 40 5.52 7.18 6.13
C ALA A 40 6.16 8.57 6.04
N LEU A 41 6.19 9.18 4.84
CA LEU A 41 6.73 10.52 4.63
C LEU A 41 5.97 11.60 5.41
N LEU A 42 4.62 11.60 5.33
CA LEU A 42 3.79 12.56 6.06
C LEU A 42 3.92 12.39 7.58
N ALA A 43 3.99 11.14 8.04
CA ALA A 43 4.18 10.83 9.43
C ALA A 43 5.59 11.19 9.92
N LEU A 44 6.63 11.11 9.08
CA LEU A 44 7.99 11.54 9.43
C LEU A 44 8.14 13.07 9.43
N ARG A 45 7.41 13.78 8.56
CA ARG A 45 7.45 15.26 8.47
C ARG A 45 7.01 15.96 9.76
N ARG A 46 6.17 15.33 10.59
CA ARG A 46 5.64 15.93 11.83
C ARG A 46 6.72 16.01 12.92
N ARG A 47 7.20 17.21 13.21
CA ARG A 47 8.14 17.50 14.32
C ARG A 47 7.53 17.12 15.67
N GLN A 48 8.24 16.32 16.47
CA GLN A 48 7.85 15.96 17.84
C GLN A 48 9.05 16.04 18.79
N PRO A 49 8.84 16.53 20.03
CA PRO A 49 9.89 16.56 21.04
C PRO A 49 10.35 15.14 21.38
N MET A 50 11.64 14.93 21.68
CA MET A 50 12.21 13.59 21.91
C MET A 50 11.46 12.80 22.99
N ARG A 51 10.97 13.48 24.04
CA ARG A 51 10.14 12.87 25.09
C ARG A 51 8.83 12.27 24.58
N ALA A 52 8.20 12.88 23.58
CA ALA A 52 6.96 12.35 23.00
C ALA A 52 7.19 11.09 22.15
N LYS A 53 8.40 10.91 21.60
CA LYS A 53 8.78 9.73 20.81
C LYS A 53 8.89 8.47 21.67
N LEU A 54 9.28 8.59 22.94
CA LEU A 54 9.40 7.48 23.89
C LEU A 54 8.08 7.15 24.63
N SER A 55 6.99 7.84 24.30
CA SER A 55 5.66 7.52 24.87
C SER A 55 5.01 6.34 24.14
N ILE A 56 4.00 5.70 24.75
CA ILE A 56 3.18 4.66 24.10
C ILE A 56 2.66 5.12 22.73
N ARG A 57 2.23 6.39 22.63
CA ARG A 57 1.77 6.98 21.36
C ARG A 57 2.91 7.14 20.34
N GLY A 58 4.12 7.42 20.82
CA GLY A 58 5.33 7.46 20.02
C GLY A 58 5.69 6.09 19.46
N VAL A 59 5.59 5.04 20.27
CA VAL A 59 5.79 3.64 19.84
C VAL A 59 4.77 3.26 18.77
N VAL A 60 3.47 3.44 19.03
CA VAL A 60 2.41 3.11 18.06
C VAL A 60 2.63 3.83 16.72
N ARG A 61 2.98 5.11 16.76
CA ARG A 61 3.31 5.88 15.55
C ARG A 61 4.57 5.35 14.88
N GLY A 62 5.60 5.02 15.63
CA GLY A 62 6.84 4.43 15.11
C GLY A 62 6.58 3.12 14.39
N THR A 63 5.78 2.23 14.99
CA THR A 63 5.35 0.98 14.36
C THR A 63 4.56 1.22 13.08
N ALA A 64 3.63 2.17 13.07
CA ALA A 64 2.86 2.50 11.88
C ALA A 64 3.76 3.02 10.74
N ILE A 65 4.73 3.88 11.05
CA ILE A 65 5.72 4.36 10.08
C ILE A 65 6.57 3.19 9.57
N GLY A 66 7.04 2.32 10.47
CA GLY A 66 7.85 1.15 10.12
C GLY A 66 7.12 0.20 9.17
N LEU A 67 5.87 -0.14 9.49
CA LEU A 67 5.02 -0.98 8.64
C LEU A 67 4.76 -0.32 7.28
N GLY A 68 4.45 0.98 7.24
CA GLY A 68 4.25 1.70 5.98
C GLY A 68 5.52 1.74 5.12
N THR A 69 6.68 1.91 5.75
CA THR A 69 7.98 1.90 5.05
C THR A 69 8.29 0.51 4.50
N ALA A 70 8.07 -0.55 5.29
CA ALA A 70 8.26 -1.92 4.83
C ALA A 70 7.35 -2.27 3.64
N ASN A 71 6.07 -1.88 3.70
CA ASN A 71 5.14 -2.05 2.58
C ASN A 71 5.55 -1.23 1.35
N CYS A 72 6.07 -0.03 1.54
CA CYS A 72 6.62 0.78 0.45
C CYS A 72 7.76 0.07 -0.28
N ILE A 73 8.70 -0.49 0.48
CA ILE A 73 9.86 -1.19 -0.10
C ILE A 73 9.42 -2.48 -0.77
N ALA A 74 8.60 -3.30 -0.11
CA ALA A 74 8.13 -4.58 -0.66
C ALA A 74 7.26 -4.38 -1.91
N GLY A 75 6.27 -3.48 -1.85
CA GLY A 75 5.42 -3.16 -2.99
C GLY A 75 6.21 -2.53 -4.13
N GLY A 76 7.19 -1.67 -3.81
CA GLY A 76 8.10 -1.09 -4.81
C GLY A 76 8.95 -2.15 -5.49
N TRP A 77 9.49 -3.10 -4.74
CA TRP A 77 10.25 -4.22 -5.28
C TRP A 77 9.43 -5.05 -6.27
N VAL A 78 8.20 -5.41 -5.90
CA VAL A 78 7.27 -6.15 -6.76
C VAL A 78 6.87 -5.32 -7.98
N TYR A 79 6.66 -4.01 -7.82
CA TYR A 79 6.34 -3.14 -8.95
C TYR A 79 7.48 -3.04 -9.96
N PHE A 80 8.72 -2.89 -9.50
CA PHE A 80 9.89 -2.79 -10.38
C PHE A 80 10.26 -4.11 -11.05
N ASN A 81 10.00 -5.25 -10.40
CA ASN A 81 10.27 -6.58 -10.96
C ASN A 81 9.03 -7.23 -11.61
N GLY A 82 7.89 -6.55 -11.61
CA GLY A 82 6.63 -7.09 -12.11
C GLY A 82 6.51 -6.97 -13.63
N ASP A 83 5.69 -7.83 -14.22
CA ASP A 83 5.43 -7.85 -15.65
C ASP A 83 3.94 -7.71 -15.94
N PHE A 84 3.56 -6.54 -16.46
CA PHE A 84 2.17 -6.24 -16.82
C PHE A 84 1.63 -7.13 -17.95
N LYS A 85 2.49 -7.69 -18.81
CA LYS A 85 2.08 -8.62 -19.87
C LYS A 85 1.74 -9.97 -19.28
N LYS A 86 2.60 -10.50 -18.40
CA LYS A 86 2.34 -11.73 -17.65
C LYS A 86 1.05 -11.62 -16.82
N ASP A 87 0.84 -10.49 -16.14
CA ASP A 87 -0.41 -10.22 -15.41
C ASP A 87 -1.63 -10.21 -16.35
N ALA A 88 -1.48 -9.79 -17.60
CA ALA A 88 -2.57 -9.82 -18.58
C ALA A 88 -2.86 -11.23 -19.10
N GLU A 89 -1.83 -12.01 -19.40
CA GLU A 89 -1.94 -13.41 -19.81
C GLU A 89 -2.59 -14.25 -18.71
N GLU A 90 -2.13 -14.12 -17.46
CA GLU A 90 -2.70 -14.82 -16.30
C GLU A 90 -4.18 -14.46 -16.06
N ARG A 91 -4.59 -13.21 -16.36
CA ARG A 91 -6.00 -12.81 -16.27
C ARG A 91 -6.87 -13.49 -17.32
N VAL A 92 -6.34 -13.70 -18.52
CA VAL A 92 -7.03 -14.42 -19.60
C VAL A 92 -7.11 -15.89 -19.25
N ASP A 93 -5.99 -16.50 -18.83
CA ASP A 93 -5.90 -17.91 -18.44
C ASP A 93 -6.83 -18.25 -17.25
N ARG A 94 -6.90 -17.39 -16.23
CA ARG A 94 -7.84 -17.56 -15.12
C ARG A 94 -9.30 -17.56 -15.56
N ASN A 95 -9.60 -16.97 -16.72
CA ASN A 95 -10.94 -16.82 -17.29
C ASN A 95 -12.02 -16.52 -16.23
N ARG A 96 -11.72 -15.60 -15.30
CA ARG A 96 -12.50 -15.44 -14.06
C ARG A 96 -13.99 -15.16 -14.32
N TRP A 97 -14.29 -14.56 -15.46
CA TRP A 97 -15.62 -14.14 -15.86
C TRP A 97 -16.22 -14.98 -16.98
N GLY A 98 -15.55 -16.06 -17.43
CA GLY A 98 -16.08 -16.98 -18.44
C GLY A 98 -16.35 -16.33 -19.80
N ASN A 99 -15.54 -15.34 -20.20
CA ASN A 99 -15.81 -14.57 -21.42
C ASN A 99 -15.36 -15.29 -22.70
N TYR A 100 -14.55 -16.35 -22.58
CA TYR A 100 -14.05 -17.15 -23.69
C TYR A 100 -14.04 -18.63 -23.29
N ASP A 101 -14.51 -19.52 -24.16
CA ASP A 101 -14.54 -20.99 -24.00
C ASP A 101 -13.25 -21.65 -24.52
#